data_AF-A0A9P9E7J6-F1
#
_entry.id   AF-A0A9P9E7J6-F1
#
_cell.length_a   1.000
_cell.length_b   1.000
_cell.length_c   1.000
_cell.angle_alpha   90.00
_cell.angle_beta   90.00
_cell.angle_gamma   90.00
#
_symmetry.space_group_name_H-M   'P 1'
#
loop_
_entity.id
_entity.type
_entity.pdbx_description
1 polymer ?
#
loop_
_entity_poly.entity_id
_entity_poly.type
_entity_poly.pdbx_seq_one_letter_code
_entity_poly.pdbx_strand_id
1 'polypeptide(L)'
;MQFSTATVSAILAFTSLASAAPRNSRRGGYPAELSKTAQLQLADTAVDRFALLGDDEFVFDFNKEQPNPGAGGQIIAANRKAFPALVGTGAGMAFGRVDPCGMNTLHVHPRSAELQIVTSGRLITEMLPENGVNDADGKRRVIRTELTANMMTPFYQGSVHTQFNPDCEPATFIAAFAAEDFGTGQVQDETFALSDDVIAATFGQSIAGEDIDRVRKAIPKSIALGVDACLEKCGIHRRAV
;
A
#
# COMPACT_ATOMS: atom_id res chain seq x y z
N MET A 1 7.83 91.27 -30.78
CA MET A 1 8.10 90.91 -29.37
C MET A 1 7.25 89.69 -29.03
N GLN A 2 7.80 88.78 -28.21
CA GLN A 2 7.23 87.52 -27.71
C GLN A 2 7.25 86.30 -28.66
N PHE A 3 8.33 85.53 -28.58
CA PHE A 3 8.33 84.08 -28.76
C PHE A 3 9.32 83.46 -27.77
N SER A 4 8.81 82.71 -26.80
CA SER A 4 9.50 81.77 -25.90
C SER A 4 8.47 81.40 -24.81
N THR A 5 8.18 80.16 -24.45
CA THR A 5 8.97 78.93 -24.39
C THR A 5 8.02 77.73 -24.44
N ALA A 6 8.45 76.64 -25.10
CA ALA A 6 7.76 75.35 -25.04
C ALA A 6 8.15 74.62 -23.75
N THR A 7 7.17 74.30 -22.91
CA THR A 7 7.33 73.47 -21.71
C THR A 7 7.38 71.99 -22.10
N VAL A 8 8.55 71.38 -21.99
CA VAL A 8 8.74 69.93 -22.07
C VAL A 8 8.31 69.32 -20.73
N SER A 9 7.18 68.61 -20.70
CA SER A 9 6.81 67.78 -19.55
C SER A 9 7.51 66.42 -19.66
N ALA A 10 8.54 66.21 -18.84
CA ALA A 10 9.15 64.90 -18.66
C ALA A 10 8.25 64.05 -17.75
N ILE A 11 7.59 63.04 -18.32
CA ILE A 11 6.88 62.01 -17.55
C ILE A 11 7.93 61.05 -16.98
N LEU A 12 8.22 61.16 -15.67
CA LEU A 12 8.95 60.12 -14.95
C LEU A 12 8.04 58.90 -14.76
N ALA A 13 8.26 57.87 -15.58
CA ALA A 13 7.72 56.54 -15.33
C ALA A 13 8.48 55.91 -14.15
N PHE A 14 7.91 55.99 -12.95
CA PHE A 14 8.33 55.17 -11.81
C PHE A 14 7.96 53.72 -12.10
N THR A 15 8.91 52.92 -12.58
CA THR A 15 8.80 51.47 -12.58
C THR A 15 8.94 50.98 -11.15
N SER A 16 7.83 50.55 -10.55
CA SER A 16 7.86 49.84 -9.28
C SER A 16 8.55 48.49 -9.51
N LEU A 17 9.81 48.39 -9.12
CA LEU A 17 10.44 47.10 -8.83
C LEU A 17 9.75 46.51 -7.61
N ALA A 18 8.59 45.87 -7.83
CA ALA A 18 7.99 44.98 -6.86
C ALA A 18 8.95 43.79 -6.72
N SER A 19 9.84 43.86 -5.73
CA SER A 19 10.58 42.69 -5.28
C SER A 19 9.55 41.69 -4.76
N ALA A 20 9.22 40.70 -5.58
CA ALA A 20 8.41 39.58 -5.13
C ALA A 20 9.23 38.82 -4.09
N ALA A 21 8.98 39.10 -2.81
CA ALA A 21 9.53 38.32 -1.72
C ALA A 21 9.22 36.84 -1.98
N PRO A 22 10.17 35.91 -1.79
CA PRO A 22 9.88 34.49 -1.89
C PRO A 22 8.74 34.17 -0.92
N ARG A 23 7.59 33.77 -1.45
CA ARG A 23 6.48 33.26 -0.65
C ARG A 23 6.95 31.96 -0.03
N ASN A 24 7.50 32.06 1.16
CA ASN A 24 7.80 30.94 2.01
C ASN A 24 6.46 30.29 2.36
N SER A 25 6.04 29.32 1.55
CA SER A 25 4.90 28.44 1.84
C SER A 25 5.30 27.47 2.95
N ARG A 26 5.75 28.01 4.10
CA ARG A 26 5.76 27.25 5.34
C ARG A 26 4.29 27.03 5.67
N ARG A 27 3.78 25.86 5.33
CA ARG A 27 2.59 25.30 5.99
C ARG A 27 2.78 25.55 7.48
N GLY A 28 1.91 26.38 8.06
CA GLY A 28 1.98 26.77 9.45
C GLY A 28 1.96 25.55 10.37
N GLY A 29 2.73 25.65 11.46
CA GLY A 29 2.70 24.75 12.60
C GLY A 29 3.89 23.78 12.68
N TYR A 30 4.95 24.17 13.38
CA TYR A 30 5.89 23.21 14.01
C TYR A 30 5.93 23.50 15.52
N PRO A 31 5.76 22.50 16.42
CA PRO A 31 5.08 21.23 16.17
C PRO A 31 3.99 20.92 17.23
N ALA A 32 2.98 20.15 16.80
CA ALA A 32 2.29 19.24 17.71
C ALA A 32 3.35 18.34 18.38
N GLU A 33 3.09 17.89 19.60
CA GLU A 33 3.95 16.94 20.31
C GLU A 33 4.43 15.82 19.36
N LEU A 34 5.73 15.50 19.37
CA LEU A 34 6.30 14.50 18.47
C LEU A 34 5.55 13.17 18.64
N SER A 35 5.22 12.50 17.53
CA SER A 35 4.62 11.16 17.61
C SER A 35 5.56 10.20 18.37
N LYS A 36 5.01 9.20 19.06
CA LYS A 36 5.78 8.18 19.78
C LYS A 36 6.88 7.54 18.93
N THR A 37 6.56 7.18 17.68
CA THR A 37 7.53 6.64 16.71
C THR A 37 8.67 7.62 16.42
N ALA A 38 8.39 8.92 16.34
CA ALA A 38 9.43 9.95 16.14
C ALA A 38 10.30 10.14 17.39
N GLN A 39 9.71 10.15 18.58
CA GLN A 39 10.47 10.20 19.84
C GLN A 39 11.41 8.98 19.95
N LEU A 40 10.92 7.78 19.65
CA LEU A 40 11.70 6.55 19.67
C LEU A 40 12.84 6.54 18.63
N GLN A 41 12.68 7.22 17.50
CA GLN A 41 13.73 7.35 16.48
C GLN A 41 14.82 8.35 16.87
N LEU A 42 14.46 9.39 17.63
CA LEU A 42 15.37 10.46 18.04
C LEU A 42 16.09 10.17 19.36
N ALA A 43 15.64 9.17 20.12
CA ALA A 43 16.25 8.77 21.39
C ALA A 43 17.73 8.38 21.21
N ASP A 44 18.61 8.97 22.02
CA ASP A 44 20.07 8.83 21.90
C ASP A 44 20.55 7.41 22.20
N THR A 45 19.90 6.71 23.13
CA THR A 45 20.27 5.35 23.55
C THR A 45 19.08 4.41 23.59
N ALA A 46 19.35 3.10 23.62
CA ALA A 46 18.32 2.10 23.86
C ALA A 46 17.62 2.29 25.22
N VAL A 47 18.34 2.76 26.25
CA VAL A 47 17.77 3.04 27.57
C VAL A 47 16.69 4.11 27.46
N ASP A 48 16.98 5.19 26.74
CA ASP A 48 16.00 6.27 26.50
C ASP A 48 14.78 5.75 25.73
N ARG A 49 15.00 4.84 24.77
CA ARG A 49 13.91 4.20 24.01
C ARG A 49 12.98 3.37 24.91
N PHE A 50 13.54 2.57 25.81
CA PHE A 50 12.74 1.77 26.73
C PHE A 50 12.06 2.63 27.80
N ALA A 51 12.68 3.74 28.23
CA ALA A 51 12.05 4.70 29.14
C ALA A 51 10.84 5.41 28.52
N LEU A 52 10.74 5.47 27.19
CA LEU A 52 9.60 6.04 26.50
C LEU A 52 8.39 5.12 26.48
N LEU A 53 8.52 3.81 26.66
CA LEU A 53 7.45 2.82 26.48
C LEU A 53 7.01 2.20 27.82
N GLY A 54 5.69 2.05 28.02
CA GLY A 54 5.13 1.23 29.09
C GLY A 54 5.08 -0.27 28.72
N ASP A 55 4.98 -1.14 29.73
CA ASP A 55 4.91 -2.60 29.53
C ASP A 55 3.73 -3.03 28.65
N ASP A 56 2.59 -2.34 28.76
CA ASP A 56 1.39 -2.57 27.94
C ASP A 56 1.60 -2.23 26.45
N GLU A 57 2.55 -1.35 26.14
CA GLU A 57 2.92 -0.98 24.77
C GLU A 57 3.82 -2.03 24.08
N PHE A 58 4.19 -3.12 24.77
CA PHE A 58 4.91 -4.27 24.19
C PHE A 58 4.00 -5.42 23.75
N VAL A 59 2.68 -5.22 23.80
CA VAL A 59 1.69 -6.21 23.32
C VAL A 59 0.90 -5.64 22.14
N PHE A 60 0.95 -6.34 21.01
CA PHE A 60 0.08 -6.05 19.87
C PHE A 60 -1.01 -7.11 19.73
N ASP A 61 -2.26 -6.68 19.79
CA ASP A 61 -3.41 -7.57 19.71
C ASP A 61 -3.97 -7.66 18.28
N PHE A 62 -3.71 -8.78 17.62
CA PHE A 62 -4.25 -9.11 16.29
C PHE A 62 -5.71 -9.56 16.30
N ASN A 63 -6.36 -9.71 17.47
CA ASN A 63 -7.77 -10.07 17.57
C ASN A 63 -8.71 -8.89 17.26
N LYS A 64 -8.17 -7.67 17.15
CA LYS A 64 -8.93 -6.49 16.74
C LYS A 64 -9.43 -6.63 15.30
N GLU A 65 -10.60 -6.05 15.03
CA GLU A 65 -11.16 -5.97 13.69
C GLU A 65 -10.60 -4.79 12.91
N GLN A 66 -10.46 -4.97 11.60
CA GLN A 66 -10.07 -3.92 10.67
C GLN A 66 -11.25 -2.96 10.46
N PRO A 67 -11.05 -1.63 10.55
CA PRO A 67 -12.08 -0.68 10.14
C PRO A 67 -12.39 -0.84 8.64
N ASN A 68 -13.65 -1.11 8.30
CA ASN A 68 -14.13 -1.35 6.93
C ASN A 68 -13.35 -2.48 6.21
N PRO A 69 -13.50 -3.74 6.66
CA PRO A 69 -12.81 -4.87 6.03
C PRO A 69 -13.26 -5.08 4.59
N GLY A 70 -12.42 -5.77 3.80
CA GLY A 70 -12.80 -6.21 2.47
C GLY A 70 -13.92 -7.25 2.53
N ALA A 71 -14.67 -7.40 1.43
CA ALA A 71 -15.76 -8.37 1.38
C ALA A 71 -15.29 -9.83 1.45
N GLY A 72 -14.00 -10.10 1.18
CA GLY A 72 -13.39 -11.42 1.29
C GLY A 72 -12.53 -11.63 2.54
N GLY A 73 -12.50 -10.69 3.48
CA GLY A 73 -11.75 -10.82 4.74
C GLY A 73 -11.00 -9.56 5.17
N GLN A 74 -10.05 -9.73 6.08
CA GLN A 74 -9.31 -8.64 6.71
C GLN A 74 -7.84 -8.98 7.00
N ILE A 75 -6.99 -7.95 7.00
CA ILE A 75 -5.57 -8.05 7.36
C ILE A 75 -5.26 -6.99 8.42
N ILE A 76 -4.71 -7.43 9.54
CA ILE A 76 -4.24 -6.55 10.61
C ILE A 76 -2.72 -6.50 10.58
N ALA A 77 -2.17 -5.31 10.38
CA ALA A 77 -0.73 -5.07 10.25
C ALA A 77 -0.13 -4.43 11.51
N ALA A 78 0.89 -5.08 12.08
CA ALA A 78 1.80 -4.51 13.06
C ALA A 78 3.03 -3.94 12.34
N ASN A 79 2.98 -2.64 12.06
CA ASN A 79 4.11 -1.84 11.58
C ASN A 79 4.50 -0.83 12.67
N ARG A 80 5.65 -0.16 12.53
CA ARG A 80 6.14 0.80 13.55
C ARG A 80 5.21 1.98 13.87
N LYS A 81 4.20 2.24 13.02
CA LYS A 81 3.18 3.27 13.26
C LYS A 81 2.06 2.72 14.15
N ALA A 82 1.57 1.52 13.86
CA ALA A 82 0.51 0.87 14.63
C ALA A 82 1.03 0.25 15.94
N PHE A 83 2.30 -0.14 15.97
CA PHE A 83 2.97 -0.75 17.11
C PHE A 83 4.35 -0.12 17.33
N PRO A 84 4.45 1.01 18.08
CA PRO A 84 5.70 1.76 18.26
C PRO A 84 6.84 0.95 18.88
N ALA A 85 6.55 -0.10 19.66
CA ALA A 85 7.57 -1.01 20.19
C ALA A 85 8.40 -1.71 19.11
N LEU A 86 7.93 -1.76 17.85
CA LEU A 86 8.71 -2.29 16.74
C LEU A 86 9.87 -1.40 16.31
N VAL A 87 9.93 -0.12 16.69
CA VAL A 87 10.99 0.78 16.22
C VAL A 87 12.38 0.15 16.45
N GLY A 88 13.25 0.18 15.44
CA GLY A 88 14.60 -0.40 15.50
C GLY A 88 14.72 -1.92 15.68
N THR A 89 13.63 -2.69 15.57
CA THR A 89 13.67 -4.17 15.50
C THR A 89 14.01 -4.70 14.11
N GLY A 90 13.79 -3.89 13.07
CA GLY A 90 13.91 -4.31 11.68
C GLY A 90 12.85 -5.30 11.23
N ALA A 91 11.78 -5.52 12.00
CA ALA A 91 10.77 -6.53 11.73
C ALA A 91 9.34 -5.98 11.78
N GLY A 92 8.46 -6.55 10.97
CA GLY A 92 7.02 -6.28 10.97
C GLY A 92 6.25 -7.59 10.91
N MET A 93 4.95 -7.52 11.17
CA MET A 93 4.07 -8.68 11.08
C MET A 93 2.68 -8.29 10.61
N ALA A 94 1.99 -9.20 9.94
CA ALA A 94 0.56 -9.11 9.70
C ALA A 94 -0.14 -10.43 10.01
N PHE A 95 -1.39 -10.34 10.43
CA PHE A 95 -2.30 -11.47 10.59
C PHE A 95 -3.44 -11.33 9.60
N GLY A 96 -3.58 -12.32 8.71
CA GLY A 96 -4.61 -12.36 7.69
C GLY A 96 -5.73 -13.34 8.07
N ARG A 97 -6.98 -12.88 7.92
CA ARG A 97 -8.19 -13.71 7.94
C ARG A 97 -8.83 -13.60 6.57
N VAL A 98 -8.84 -14.71 5.84
CA VAL A 98 -9.39 -14.79 4.48
C VAL A 98 -10.67 -15.59 4.57
N ASP A 99 -11.80 -14.92 4.36
CA ASP A 99 -13.12 -15.53 4.39
C ASP A 99 -13.29 -16.54 3.25
N PRO A 100 -14.35 -17.36 3.25
CA PRO A 100 -14.67 -18.27 2.16
C PRO A 100 -14.62 -17.58 0.80
N CYS A 101 -13.89 -18.17 -0.15
CA CYS A 101 -13.65 -17.59 -1.47
C CYS A 101 -13.01 -16.19 -1.47
N GLY A 102 -12.42 -15.75 -0.36
CA GLY A 102 -11.70 -14.49 -0.25
C GLY A 102 -10.38 -14.52 -1.02
N MET A 103 -10.03 -13.40 -1.63
CA MET A 103 -8.75 -13.21 -2.32
C MET A 103 -8.07 -11.95 -1.80
N ASN A 104 -6.94 -12.11 -1.12
CA ASN A 104 -6.05 -10.98 -0.86
C ASN A 104 -5.48 -10.55 -2.21
N THR A 105 -5.94 -9.38 -2.66
CA THR A 105 -5.77 -8.90 -4.03
C THR A 105 -4.30 -8.76 -4.40
N LEU A 106 -4.00 -8.78 -5.70
CA LEU A 106 -2.63 -8.73 -6.20
C LEU A 106 -1.88 -7.51 -5.62
N HIS A 107 -0.80 -7.76 -4.88
CA HIS A 107 -0.07 -6.72 -4.16
C HIS A 107 1.43 -6.98 -4.17
N VAL A 108 2.18 -6.00 -3.67
CA VAL A 108 3.63 -6.02 -3.53
C VAL A 108 4.06 -5.37 -2.22
N HIS A 109 5.15 -5.87 -1.65
CA HIS A 109 5.84 -5.25 -0.51
C HIS A 109 7.12 -4.56 -1.00
N PRO A 110 7.13 -3.22 -1.15
CA PRO A 110 8.25 -2.50 -1.77
C PRO A 110 9.50 -2.46 -0.88
N ARG A 111 9.35 -2.68 0.44
CA ARG A 111 10.43 -2.50 1.43
C ARG A 111 10.71 -3.76 2.26
N SER A 112 10.10 -4.90 1.92
CA SER A 112 10.35 -6.13 2.66
C SER A 112 10.06 -7.38 1.86
N ALA A 113 10.81 -8.45 2.14
CA ALA A 113 10.35 -9.80 1.85
C ALA A 113 9.30 -10.21 2.90
N GLU A 114 8.39 -11.10 2.50
CA GLU A 114 7.37 -11.68 3.36
C GLU A 114 7.63 -13.18 3.53
N LEU A 115 7.58 -13.66 4.77
CA LEU A 115 7.48 -15.08 5.07
C LEU A 115 6.07 -15.36 5.58
N GLN A 116 5.28 -16.05 4.77
CA GLN A 116 3.88 -16.33 5.07
C GLN A 116 3.68 -17.77 5.48
N ILE A 117 3.11 -18.01 6.66
CA ILE A 117 2.68 -19.34 7.13
C ILE A 117 1.16 -19.39 7.31
N VAL A 118 0.52 -20.43 6.77
CA VAL A 118 -0.90 -20.69 7.02
C VAL A 118 -1.05 -21.29 8.41
N THR A 119 -1.93 -20.73 9.23
CA THR A 119 -2.20 -21.20 10.60
C THR A 119 -3.47 -22.04 10.70
N SER A 120 -4.45 -21.82 9.81
CA SER A 120 -5.67 -22.61 9.70
C SER A 120 -6.24 -22.55 8.28
N GLY A 121 -6.97 -23.59 7.89
CA GLY A 121 -7.57 -23.70 6.56
C GLY A 121 -6.54 -23.95 5.46
N ARG A 122 -6.83 -23.44 4.26
CA ARG A 122 -6.01 -23.63 3.06
C ARG A 122 -5.97 -22.36 2.23
N LEU A 123 -4.80 -22.04 1.71
CA LEU A 123 -4.60 -20.94 0.78
C LEU A 123 -3.86 -21.43 -0.46
N ILE A 124 -4.29 -20.92 -1.60
CA ILE A 124 -3.56 -21.00 -2.85
C ILE A 124 -2.85 -19.67 -3.01
N THR A 125 -1.55 -19.70 -3.30
CA THR A 125 -0.77 -18.49 -3.56
C THR A 125 -0.22 -18.50 -4.98
N GLU A 126 -0.08 -17.31 -5.55
CA GLU A 126 0.66 -17.11 -6.80
C GLU A 126 1.62 -15.95 -6.64
N MET A 127 2.84 -16.10 -7.16
CA MET A 127 3.89 -15.10 -7.13
C MET A 127 4.59 -14.99 -8.48
N LEU A 128 4.90 -13.75 -8.84
CA LEU A 128 5.74 -13.34 -9.97
C LEU A 128 6.97 -12.62 -9.40
N PRO A 129 8.15 -13.26 -9.34
CA PRO A 129 9.34 -12.64 -8.73
C PRO A 129 9.81 -11.41 -9.48
N GLU A 130 10.23 -11.57 -10.74
CA GLU A 130 10.75 -10.50 -11.59
C GLU A 130 10.82 -10.93 -13.07
N ASN A 131 11.33 -10.04 -13.92
CA ASN A 131 11.59 -10.33 -15.33
C ASN A 131 12.69 -11.38 -15.51
N GLY A 132 12.57 -12.24 -16.53
CA GLY A 132 13.56 -13.27 -16.84
C GLY A 132 13.40 -14.58 -16.06
N VAL A 133 12.53 -14.61 -15.04
CA VAL A 133 12.15 -15.86 -14.37
C VAL A 133 11.16 -16.63 -15.24
N ASN A 134 11.67 -17.60 -16.00
CA ASN A 134 10.90 -18.37 -16.97
C ASN A 134 10.78 -19.86 -16.58
N ASP A 135 9.77 -20.54 -17.13
CA ASP A 135 9.58 -21.97 -17.01
C ASP A 135 10.42 -22.73 -18.05
N ALA A 136 10.26 -24.06 -18.11
CA ALA A 136 11.00 -24.92 -19.03
C ALA A 136 10.70 -24.62 -20.52
N ASP A 137 9.54 -24.04 -20.81
CA ASP A 137 9.11 -23.68 -22.17
C ASP A 137 9.49 -22.21 -22.52
N GLY A 138 10.22 -21.53 -21.64
CA GLY A 138 10.65 -20.15 -21.82
C GLY A 138 9.55 -19.11 -21.59
N LYS A 139 8.38 -19.49 -21.05
CA LYS A 139 7.30 -18.57 -20.68
C LYS A 139 7.54 -18.02 -19.28
N ARG A 140 6.90 -16.88 -18.96
CA ARG A 140 6.95 -16.31 -17.59
C ARG A 140 6.49 -17.36 -16.58
N ARG A 141 7.36 -17.70 -15.63
CA ARG A 141 7.04 -18.67 -14.58
C ARG A 141 6.21 -18.00 -13.50
N VAL A 142 5.02 -18.55 -13.24
CA VAL A 142 4.24 -18.24 -12.05
C VAL A 142 4.59 -19.28 -10.98
N ILE A 143 5.01 -18.82 -9.81
CA ILE A 143 5.24 -19.70 -8.66
C ILE A 143 3.90 -19.85 -7.95
N ARG A 144 3.25 -21.00 -8.16
CA ARG A 144 1.97 -21.34 -7.55
C ARG A 144 2.18 -22.36 -6.44
N THR A 145 1.60 -22.10 -5.27
CA THR A 145 1.65 -23.03 -4.13
C THR A 145 0.27 -23.28 -3.55
N GLU A 146 0.10 -24.44 -2.92
CA GLU A 146 -1.08 -24.81 -2.14
C GLU A 146 -0.61 -25.09 -0.72
N LEU A 147 -1.07 -24.27 0.22
CA LEU A 147 -0.59 -24.25 1.59
C LEU A 147 -1.74 -24.61 2.53
N THR A 148 -1.50 -25.57 3.41
CA THR A 148 -2.37 -25.90 4.53
C THR A 148 -1.70 -25.52 5.85
N ALA A 149 -2.37 -25.71 6.98
CA ALA A 149 -1.84 -25.34 8.29
C ALA A 149 -0.38 -25.81 8.51
N ASN A 150 0.44 -24.88 9.01
CA ASN A 150 1.88 -25.02 9.26
C ASN A 150 2.76 -25.11 8.00
N MET A 151 2.23 -24.83 6.80
CA MET A 151 3.02 -24.67 5.59
C MET A 151 3.34 -23.20 5.34
N MET A 152 4.56 -22.92 4.89
CA MET A 152 5.09 -21.58 4.67
C MET A 152 5.59 -21.41 3.23
N THR A 153 5.40 -20.21 2.68
CA THR A 153 6.01 -19.76 1.42
C THR A 153 6.69 -18.41 1.60
N PRO A 154 7.82 -18.15 0.92
CA PRO A 154 8.36 -16.81 0.82
C PRO A 154 7.69 -16.01 -0.32
N PHE A 155 7.50 -14.71 -0.10
CA PHE A 155 7.35 -13.71 -1.16
C PHE A 155 8.56 -12.77 -1.11
N TYR A 156 9.27 -12.64 -2.23
CA TYR A 156 10.46 -11.80 -2.29
C TYR A 156 10.09 -10.32 -2.28
N GLN A 157 10.97 -9.47 -1.74
CA GLN A 157 10.77 -8.02 -1.78
C GLN A 157 10.55 -7.56 -3.22
N GLY A 158 9.49 -6.78 -3.44
CA GLY A 158 9.14 -6.30 -4.79
C GLY A 158 8.44 -7.34 -5.69
N SER A 159 8.30 -8.59 -5.27
CA SER A 159 7.56 -9.60 -6.04
C SER A 159 6.06 -9.36 -5.94
N VAL A 160 5.38 -9.46 -7.08
CA VAL A 160 3.93 -9.33 -7.16
C VAL A 160 3.30 -10.67 -6.80
N HIS A 161 2.35 -10.67 -5.87
CA HIS A 161 1.75 -11.90 -5.38
C HIS A 161 0.31 -11.74 -4.87
N THR A 162 -0.36 -12.87 -4.65
CA THR A 162 -1.76 -12.96 -4.21
C THR A 162 -1.97 -14.22 -3.36
N GLN A 163 -2.99 -14.20 -2.51
CA GLN A 163 -3.47 -15.36 -1.78
C GLN A 163 -4.97 -15.51 -1.94
N PHE A 164 -5.43 -16.73 -2.18
CA PHE A 164 -6.82 -17.06 -2.41
C PHE A 164 -7.24 -18.22 -1.51
N ASN A 165 -8.38 -18.09 -0.83
CA ASN A 165 -9.03 -19.17 -0.12
C ASN A 165 -9.98 -19.92 -1.08
N PRO A 166 -9.65 -21.16 -1.50
CA PRO A 166 -10.48 -21.94 -2.42
C PRO A 166 -11.64 -22.70 -1.74
N ASP A 167 -11.80 -22.53 -0.43
CA ASP A 167 -12.72 -23.31 0.40
C ASP A 167 -13.88 -22.48 0.92
N CYS A 168 -14.90 -23.20 1.41
CA CYS A 168 -16.13 -22.60 1.94
C CYS A 168 -16.04 -22.25 3.42
N GLU A 169 -14.87 -22.46 4.03
CA GLU A 169 -14.55 -22.13 5.42
C GLU A 169 -13.41 -21.09 5.46
N PRO A 170 -13.36 -20.22 6.49
CA PRO A 170 -12.29 -19.23 6.61
C PRO A 170 -10.89 -19.87 6.74
N ALA A 171 -9.88 -19.17 6.23
CA ALA A 171 -8.48 -19.49 6.38
C ALA A 171 -7.73 -18.36 7.11
N THR A 172 -6.66 -18.70 7.83
CA THR A 172 -5.83 -17.73 8.54
C THR A 172 -4.36 -17.92 8.24
N PHE A 173 -3.61 -16.81 8.19
CA PHE A 173 -2.17 -16.83 7.99
C PHE A 173 -1.46 -15.76 8.82
N ILE A 174 -0.17 -15.97 9.05
CA ILE A 174 0.75 -14.98 9.62
C ILE A 174 1.79 -14.66 8.57
N ALA A 175 2.04 -13.37 8.37
CA ALA A 175 3.09 -12.84 7.50
C ALA A 175 4.14 -12.13 8.37
N ALA A 176 5.39 -12.58 8.29
CA ALA A 176 6.52 -11.90 8.92
C ALA A 176 7.33 -11.13 7.88
N PHE A 177 7.74 -9.91 8.22
CA PHE A 177 8.44 -9.00 7.32
C PHE A 177 9.80 -8.63 7.89
N ALA A 178 10.82 -8.58 7.03
CA ALA A 178 12.16 -8.08 7.35
C ALA A 178 12.26 -6.53 7.33
N ALA A 179 11.15 -5.84 7.63
CA ALA A 179 11.10 -4.40 7.83
C ALA A 179 9.87 -4.02 8.67
N GLU A 180 10.04 -3.07 9.59
CA GLU A 180 8.93 -2.53 10.39
C GLU A 180 8.00 -1.61 9.57
N ASP A 181 8.47 -1.17 8.42
CA ASP A 181 7.72 -0.45 7.39
C ASP A 181 7.87 -1.18 6.06
N PHE A 182 7.21 -2.34 5.98
CA PHE A 182 7.24 -3.21 4.80
C PHE A 182 6.51 -2.61 3.58
N GLY A 183 5.50 -1.77 3.82
CA GLY A 183 4.64 -1.17 2.81
C GLY A 183 3.77 -2.18 2.07
N THR A 184 2.66 -1.75 1.49
CA THR A 184 1.84 -2.59 0.61
C THR A 184 1.37 -1.74 -0.56
N GLY A 185 1.73 -2.14 -1.76
CA GLY A 185 1.23 -1.56 -3.01
C GLY A 185 0.18 -2.47 -3.63
N GLN A 186 -0.99 -1.93 -3.95
CA GLN A 186 -2.05 -2.68 -4.63
C GLN A 186 -1.88 -2.52 -6.14
N VAL A 187 -1.39 -3.56 -6.81
CA VAL A 187 -0.87 -3.44 -8.19
C VAL A 187 -1.90 -2.89 -9.16
N GLN A 188 -3.15 -3.37 -9.08
CA GLN A 188 -4.25 -2.86 -9.90
C GLN A 188 -4.61 -1.40 -9.59
N ASP A 189 -4.73 -1.02 -8.31
CA ASP A 189 -5.06 0.35 -7.90
C ASP A 189 -3.98 1.33 -8.38
N GLU A 190 -2.70 0.99 -8.15
CA GLU A 190 -1.55 1.79 -8.58
C GLU A 190 -1.48 1.93 -10.11
N THR A 191 -1.76 0.85 -10.85
CA THR A 191 -1.77 0.88 -12.33
C THR A 191 -2.85 1.82 -12.84
N PHE A 192 -4.08 1.74 -12.30
CA PHE A 192 -5.22 2.52 -12.79
C PHE A 192 -5.33 3.93 -12.18
N ALA A 193 -4.46 4.27 -11.22
CA ALA A 193 -4.27 5.63 -10.71
C ALA A 193 -3.40 6.51 -11.62
N LEU A 194 -2.70 5.92 -12.59
CA LEU A 194 -1.91 6.65 -13.60
C LEU A 194 -2.84 7.41 -14.57
N SER A 195 -2.26 8.34 -15.34
CA SER A 195 -3.01 9.06 -16.36
C SER A 195 -3.51 8.12 -17.45
N ASP A 196 -4.65 8.44 -18.04
CA ASP A 196 -5.30 7.60 -19.05
C ASP A 196 -4.37 7.32 -20.24
N ASP A 197 -3.57 8.32 -20.68
CA ASP A 197 -2.58 8.13 -21.75
C ASP A 197 -1.50 7.11 -21.38
N VAL A 198 -1.03 7.09 -20.13
CA VAL A 198 -0.04 6.13 -19.65
C VAL A 198 -0.64 4.74 -19.56
N ILE A 199 -1.88 4.63 -19.08
CA ILE A 199 -2.61 3.36 -19.03
C ILE A 199 -2.82 2.83 -20.45
N ALA A 200 -3.39 3.63 -21.35
CA ALA A 200 -3.61 3.25 -22.74
C ALA A 200 -2.31 2.79 -23.41
N ALA A 201 -1.21 3.53 -23.24
CA ALA A 201 0.09 3.12 -23.76
C ALA A 201 0.62 1.81 -23.16
N THR A 202 0.47 1.62 -21.84
CA THR A 202 0.91 0.42 -21.11
C THR A 202 0.22 -0.85 -21.63
N PHE A 203 -1.04 -0.74 -21.99
CA PHE A 203 -1.83 -1.83 -22.58
C PHE A 203 -1.84 -1.77 -24.11
N GLY A 204 -0.81 -1.20 -24.75
CA GLY A 204 -0.64 -1.26 -26.21
C GLY A 204 -1.75 -0.57 -27.02
N GLN A 205 -2.34 0.49 -26.46
CA GLN A 205 -3.48 1.23 -27.02
C GLN A 205 -4.73 0.37 -27.25
N SER A 206 -4.85 -0.78 -26.55
CA SER A 206 -5.95 -1.73 -26.76
C SER A 206 -7.15 -1.52 -25.83
N ILE A 207 -7.08 -0.58 -24.89
CA ILE A 207 -8.18 -0.24 -23.97
C ILE A 207 -8.65 1.19 -24.23
N ALA A 208 -9.95 1.34 -24.49
CA ALA A 208 -10.57 2.65 -24.66
C ALA A 208 -10.63 3.41 -23.33
N GLY A 209 -10.65 4.75 -23.37
CA GLY A 209 -10.76 5.58 -22.17
C GLY A 209 -11.99 5.26 -21.31
N GLU A 210 -13.12 4.93 -21.94
CA GLU A 210 -14.34 4.50 -21.22
C GLU A 210 -14.16 3.18 -20.46
N ASP A 211 -13.33 2.27 -20.96
CA ASP A 211 -13.02 1.01 -20.29
C ASP A 211 -12.04 1.23 -19.13
N ILE A 212 -11.12 2.19 -19.26
CA ILE A 212 -10.24 2.61 -18.16
C ILE A 212 -11.07 3.09 -16.97
N ASP A 213 -12.04 3.98 -17.22
CA ASP A 213 -12.93 4.48 -16.17
C ASP A 213 -13.83 3.39 -15.57
N ARG A 214 -14.28 2.44 -16.40
CA ARG A 214 -15.06 1.29 -15.94
C ARG A 214 -14.25 0.42 -14.99
N VAL A 215 -13.02 0.06 -15.35
CA VAL A 215 -12.15 -0.78 -14.52
C VAL A 215 -11.77 -0.05 -13.24
N ARG A 216 -11.40 1.23 -13.32
CA ARG A 216 -11.04 2.07 -12.17
C ARG A 216 -12.12 2.08 -11.08
N LYS A 217 -13.40 2.12 -11.47
CA LYS A 217 -14.53 2.07 -10.52
C LYS A 217 -14.78 0.68 -9.94
N ALA A 218 -14.33 -0.38 -10.61
CA ALA A 218 -14.54 -1.77 -10.21
C ALA A 218 -13.42 -2.34 -9.33
N ILE A 219 -12.27 -1.64 -9.19
CA ILE A 219 -11.15 -2.12 -8.38
C ILE A 219 -11.54 -2.19 -6.90
N PRO A 220 -11.45 -3.37 -6.26
CA PRO A 220 -11.72 -3.52 -4.83
C PRO A 220 -10.61 -2.85 -4.01
N LYS A 221 -11.00 -2.23 -2.88
CA LYS A 221 -10.06 -1.53 -1.98
C LYS A 221 -9.20 -2.45 -1.10
N SER A 222 -9.54 -3.74 -1.01
CA SER A 222 -8.88 -4.73 -0.14
C SER A 222 -9.29 -6.15 -0.57
N ILE A 223 -9.26 -7.13 0.35
CA ILE A 223 -9.60 -8.53 0.08
C ILE A 223 -10.94 -8.63 -0.64
N ALA A 224 -10.89 -9.11 -1.87
CA ALA A 224 -12.03 -9.21 -2.77
C ALA A 224 -12.72 -10.56 -2.58
N LEU A 225 -14.01 -10.64 -2.94
CA LEU A 225 -14.63 -11.93 -3.23
C LEU A 225 -14.06 -12.45 -4.55
N GLY A 226 -13.40 -13.60 -4.50
CA GLY A 226 -12.65 -14.18 -5.60
C GLY A 226 -13.38 -15.31 -6.31
N VAL A 227 -12.90 -15.60 -7.53
CA VAL A 227 -13.15 -16.77 -8.40
C VAL A 227 -14.61 -17.27 -8.41
N ASP A 228 -15.33 -16.99 -9.50
CA ASP A 228 -16.76 -17.33 -9.65
C ASP A 228 -17.07 -18.81 -9.37
N ALA A 229 -16.20 -19.71 -9.80
CA ALA A 229 -16.37 -21.15 -9.52
C ALA A 229 -16.37 -21.47 -8.02
N CYS A 230 -15.61 -20.74 -7.19
CA CYS A 230 -15.64 -20.91 -5.74
C CYS A 230 -16.94 -20.36 -5.16
N LEU A 231 -17.35 -19.16 -5.59
CA LEU A 231 -18.59 -18.54 -5.13
C LEU A 231 -19.80 -19.44 -5.43
N GLU A 232 -19.86 -20.02 -6.62
CA GLU A 232 -20.90 -20.99 -6.99
C GLU A 232 -20.84 -22.24 -6.11
N LYS A 233 -19.65 -22.87 -5.98
CA LYS A 233 -19.43 -24.04 -5.13
C LYS A 233 -19.89 -23.81 -3.68
N CYS A 234 -19.65 -22.62 -3.14
CA CYS A 234 -19.94 -22.28 -1.75
C CYS A 234 -21.30 -21.58 -1.55
N GLY A 235 -22.09 -21.37 -2.62
CA GLY A 235 -23.40 -20.70 -2.54
C GLY A 235 -23.33 -19.22 -2.13
N ILE A 236 -22.23 -18.53 -2.44
CA ILE A 236 -22.00 -17.13 -2.06
C ILE A 236 -22.44 -16.22 -3.20
N HIS A 237 -23.45 -15.37 -2.94
CA HIS A 237 -23.91 -14.38 -3.91
C HIS A 237 -23.12 -13.07 -3.77
N ARG A 238 -22.59 -12.54 -4.87
CA ARG A 238 -22.01 -11.20 -4.91
C ARG A 238 -23.09 -10.18 -4.53
N ARG A 239 -22.84 -9.32 -3.54
CA ARG A 239 -23.69 -8.14 -3.32
C ARG A 239 -23.56 -7.23 -4.54
N ALA A 240 -24.67 -6.85 -5.15
CA ALA A 240 -24.67 -5.87 -6.24
C ALA A 240 -24.00 -4.58 -5.75
N VAL A 241 -23.10 -4.04 -6.57
CA VAL A 241 -22.47 -2.73 -6.37
C VAL A 241 -23.41 -1.65 -6.88
#